data_AF-A0A3C0KBK5-F1
#
_entry.id   AF-A0A3C0KBK5-F1
#
_cell.length_a   1.000
_cell.length_b   1.000
_cell.length_c   1.000
_cell.angle_alpha   90.00
_cell.angle_beta   90.00
_cell.angle_gamma   90.00
#
_symmetry.space_group_name_H-M   'P 1'
#
loop_
_entity.id
_entity.type
_entity.pdbx_description
1 polymer ?
#
loop_
_entity_poly.entity_id
_entity_poly.type
_entity_poly.pdbx_seq_one_letter_code
_entity_poly.pdbx_strand_id
1 'polypeptide(L)' 'MSITIHGIAASRAIRPLWAATELGLAFEHRATPYQSGATRTPEFL' A
#
# COMPACT_ATOMS: atom_id res chain seq x y z
N MET A 1 -10.15 -2.22 14.76
CA MET A 1 -9.61 -1.44 13.62
C MET A 1 -8.82 -2.38 12.73
N SER A 2 -9.10 -2.43 11.43
CA SER A 2 -8.27 -3.14 10.46
C SER A 2 -7.26 -2.18 9.84
N ILE A 3 -6.03 -2.65 9.64
CA ILE A 3 -5.00 -1.90 8.91
C ILE A 3 -5.21 -2.14 7.42
N THR A 4 -5.23 -1.07 6.61
CA THR A 4 -5.21 -1.19 5.15
C THR A 4 -3.93 -0.57 4.62
N ILE A 5 -3.19 -1.30 3.80
CA ILE A 5 -1.93 -0.86 3.19
C ILE A 5 -2.18 -0.62 1.70
N HIS A 6 -2.05 0.63 1.27
CA HIS A 6 -2.16 1.03 -0.14
C HIS A 6 -0.79 1.03 -0.81
N GLY A 7 -0.69 0.45 -2.00
CA GLY A 7 0.51 0.49 -2.82
C GLY A 7 0.88 -0.87 -3.42
N ILE A 8 2.09 -0.95 -3.95
CA ILE A 8 2.62 -2.14 -4.62
C ILE A 8 4.04 -2.42 -4.11
N ALA A 9 4.53 -3.64 -4.30
CA ALA A 9 5.90 -4.00 -3.91
C ALA A 9 6.97 -3.14 -4.61
N ALA A 10 6.70 -2.66 -5.83
CA ALA A 10 7.60 -1.75 -6.55
C ALA A 10 7.58 -0.30 -6.02
N SER A 11 6.71 0.04 -5.05
CA SER A 11 6.65 1.35 -4.41
C SER A 11 7.21 1.32 -3.00
N ARG A 12 7.15 2.45 -2.29
CA ARG A 12 7.55 2.52 -0.87
C ARG A 12 6.67 1.67 0.06
N ALA A 13 5.54 1.17 -0.43
CA ALA A 13 4.64 0.29 0.31
C ALA A 13 5.27 -1.07 0.66
N ILE A 14 6.37 -1.49 0.01
CA ILE A 14 7.06 -2.74 0.36
C ILE A 14 7.49 -2.79 1.83
N ARG A 15 7.89 -1.67 2.42
CA ARG A 15 8.35 -1.62 3.82
C ARG A 15 7.24 -1.95 4.81
N PRO A 16 6.07 -1.28 4.77
CA PRO A 16 4.96 -1.65 5.65
C PRO A 16 4.36 -3.01 5.31
N LEU A 17 4.31 -3.43 4.02
CA LEU A 17 3.83 -4.77 3.64
C LEU A 17 4.71 -5.87 4.24
N TRP A 18 6.03 -5.73 4.13
CA TRP A 18 6.97 -6.67 4.72
C TRP A 18 6.84 -6.68 6.24
N ALA A 19 6.89 -5.52 6.89
CA ALA A 19 6.76 -5.43 8.35
C ALA A 19 5.46 -6.05 8.87
N ALA A 20 4.32 -5.78 8.21
CA ALA A 20 3.04 -6.35 8.63
C ALA A 20 2.99 -7.87 8.45
N THR A 21 3.61 -8.39 7.39
CA THR A 21 3.73 -9.83 7.15
C THR A 21 4.62 -10.51 8.20
N GLU A 22 5.81 -9.98 8.46
CA GLU A 22 6.77 -10.54 9.44
C GLU A 22 6.22 -10.54 10.86
N LEU A 23 5.44 -9.51 11.21
CA LEU A 23 4.81 -9.39 12.53
C LEU A 23 3.50 -10.17 12.65
N GLY A 24 3.06 -10.85 11.59
CA GLY A 24 1.81 -11.61 11.58
C GLY A 24 0.57 -10.73 11.80
N LEU A 25 0.62 -9.46 11.40
CA LEU A 25 -0.50 -8.54 11.55
C LEU A 25 -1.60 -8.86 10.55
N ALA A 26 -2.86 -8.73 10.97
CA ALA A 26 -3.98 -8.74 10.05
C ALA A 26 -4.07 -7.39 9.31
N PHE A 27 -3.91 -7.40 7.99
CA PHE A 27 -4.06 -6.21 7.14
C PHE A 27 -4.73 -6.54 5.80
N GLU A 28 -5.42 -5.55 5.25
CA GLU A 28 -5.89 -5.57 3.86
C GLU A 28 -4.84 -4.91 2.97
N HIS A 29 -4.37 -5.60 1.93
CA HIS A 29 -3.51 -4.99 0.91
C HIS A 29 -4.37 -4.49 -0.26
N ARG A 30 -4.35 -3.17 -0.51
CA ARG A 30 -4.94 -2.59 -1.73
C ARG A 30 -3.84 -2.17 -2.70
N ALA A 31 -3.82 -2.82 -3.86
CA ALA A 31 -2.91 -2.44 -4.92
C ALA A 31 -3.20 -1.00 -5.38
N THR A 32 -2.16 -0.17 -5.39
CA THR A 32 -2.25 1.22 -5.86
C THR A 32 -1.04 1.51 -6.75
N PRO A 33 -1.13 1.19 -8.06
CA PRO A 33 -0.07 1.49 -9.03
C PRO A 33 0.05 3.00 -9.22
N TYR A 34 1.28 3.52 -9.23
CA TYR A 34 1.56 4.96 -9.40
C TYR A 34 1.94 5.33 -10.85
N GLN A 35 2.12 4.31 -11.69
CA GLN A 35 2.55 4.48 -13.07
C GLN A 35 1.56 5.35 -13.83
N SER A 36 2.07 6.05 -14.85
CA SER A 36 1.26 6.92 -15.72
C SER A 36 0.46 8.00 -14.99
N GLY A 37 0.87 8.39 -13.77
CA GLY A 37 0.20 9.42 -12.99
C GLY A 37 -1.11 8.97 -12.33
N ALA A 38 -1.35 7.66 -12.21
CA ALA A 38 -2.60 7.11 -11.65
C ALA A 38 -2.90 7.56 -10.21
N THR A 39 -1.90 8.02 -9.46
CA THR A 39 -2.06 8.57 -8.10
C THR A 39 -1.93 10.09 -8.04
N ARG A 40 -1.93 10.79 -9.19
CA ARG A 40 -1.86 12.26 -9.28
C ARG A 40 -3.24 12.84 -9.60
N THR A 41 -4.24 12.35 -8.90
CA THR A 41 -5.63 12.74 -9.06
C THR A 41 -6.17 13.25 -7.72
N PRO A 42 -7.27 14.02 -7.70
CA PRO A 42 -7.82 14.58 -6.46
C PRO A 42 -8.18 13.55 -5.39
N GLU A 43 -8.45 12.30 -5.78
CA GLU A 43 -8.77 11.21 -4.86
C GLU A 43 -7.57 10.77 -3.99
N PHE A 44 -6.36 11.22 -4.31
CA PHE A 44 -5.12 10.95 -3.57
C PHE A 44 -4.54 12.21 -2.88
N LEU A 45 -5.33 13.27 -2.73
CA LEU A 45 -5.00 14.50 -2.00
C LEU A 45 -5.66 14.58 -0.63
#